data_AF-A0A9E0KM32-F1
#
_entry.id   AF-A0A9E0KM32-F1
#
_cell.length_a   1.000
_cell.length_b   1.000
_cell.length_c   1.000
_cell.angle_alpha   90.00
_cell.angle_beta   90.00
_cell.angle_gamma   90.00
#
_symmetry.space_group_name_H-M   'P 1'
#
loop_
_entity.id
_entity.type
_entity.pdbx_description
1 polymer ?
#
loop_
_entity_poly.entity_id
_entity_poly.type
_entity_poly.pdbx_seq_one_letter_code
_entity_poly.pdbx_strand_id
1 'polypeptide(L)'
;MIRNIEKIFVALIFISICVLRPGEAGAENVLPGKNPFSILMQTKAPISSVAVQKIIPHDANAFTQGLIIMDGSLCESTGLLGRSTLACKDIATGKVLRQIQLPTEFFGEGIALFKNRIYLLTWQNQTALVYDAASLKEIRRIQYEGEGWGLASDGKSLLMSDGSSTIVFRDPESFKIRRRIHVSDGDRPVSGLNELEFVRGEIWANIYLEDIIARISPHTGRITGWIDLSPLRSYLPANARVDVLNGIAYDGKRNRMFVTGKYWPHLFEIQLSP
;
A
#
# COMPACT_ATOMS: atom_id res chain seq x y z
N MET A 1 7.42 -46.45 -4.58
CA MET A 1 7.64 -46.35 -3.13
C MET A 1 8.51 -45.11 -2.92
N ILE A 2 8.01 -44.11 -2.17
CA ILE A 2 8.64 -42.80 -1.83
C ILE A 2 8.59 -41.74 -2.99
N ARG A 3 7.49 -40.97 -3.18
CA ARG A 3 7.09 -39.67 -2.56
C ARG A 3 8.20 -38.60 -2.73
N ASN A 4 8.15 -37.59 -3.61
CA ASN A 4 7.14 -36.55 -3.88
C ASN A 4 6.61 -35.83 -2.63
N ILE A 5 7.50 -35.13 -1.91
CA ILE A 5 7.16 -34.12 -0.88
C ILE A 5 8.23 -33.02 -0.92
N GLU A 6 8.12 -32.06 -1.84
CA GLU A 6 8.77 -30.73 -1.73
C GLU A 6 7.98 -29.69 -2.56
N LYS A 7 6.66 -29.60 -2.32
CA LYS A 7 5.85 -28.43 -2.67
C LYS A 7 4.68 -28.42 -1.70
N ILE A 8 4.77 -27.62 -0.64
CA ILE A 8 3.69 -27.01 0.16
C ILE A 8 4.42 -26.43 1.37
N PHE A 9 4.72 -25.14 1.31
CA PHE A 9 4.80 -24.30 2.50
C PHE A 9 4.44 -22.89 2.07
N VAL A 10 3.65 -22.21 2.90
CA VAL A 10 3.05 -20.87 2.73
C VAL A 10 1.70 -20.84 2.01
N ALA A 11 0.63 -21.03 2.79
CA ALA A 11 -0.59 -20.20 2.78
C ALA A 11 -1.56 -20.72 3.86
N LEU A 12 -1.25 -20.46 5.13
CA LEU A 12 -2.27 -20.45 6.19
C LEU A 12 -2.63 -18.99 6.44
N ILE A 13 -3.49 -18.46 5.58
CA ILE A 13 -4.24 -17.25 5.87
C ILE A 13 -5.39 -17.70 6.78
N PHE A 14 -5.29 -17.41 8.07
CA PHE A 14 -6.44 -17.52 8.95
C PHE A 14 -7.45 -16.44 8.56
N ILE A 15 -8.39 -16.78 7.69
CA ILE A 15 -9.74 -16.24 7.81
C ILE A 15 -10.42 -17.13 8.83
N SER A 16 -10.72 -16.59 10.00
CA SER A 16 -11.66 -17.23 10.91
C SER A 16 -13.03 -17.20 10.24
N ILE A 17 -13.34 -18.22 9.43
CA ILE A 17 -14.70 -18.48 8.96
C ILE A 17 -15.43 -19.07 10.17
N CYS A 18 -16.00 -18.19 10.99
CA CYS A 18 -17.13 -18.60 11.82
C CYS A 18 -18.25 -19.01 10.86
N VAL A 19 -18.66 -20.27 10.93
CA VAL A 19 -19.94 -20.71 10.39
C VAL A 19 -21.02 -19.96 11.17
N LEU A 20 -21.41 -18.80 10.68
CA LEU A 20 -22.42 -17.98 11.33
C LEU A 20 -23.80 -18.48 10.93
N ARG A 21 -24.56 -18.85 11.96
CA ARG A 21 -26.02 -18.82 11.93
C ARG A 21 -26.46 -17.45 11.40
N PRO A 22 -27.54 -17.37 10.60
CA PRO A 22 -28.01 -16.09 10.07
C PRO A 22 -28.40 -15.19 11.25
N GLY A 23 -27.61 -14.15 11.52
CA GLY A 23 -27.86 -13.23 12.63
C GLY A 23 -26.70 -12.32 13.07
N GLU A 24 -25.44 -12.63 12.77
CA GLU A 24 -24.30 -11.80 13.17
C GLU A 24 -23.52 -11.31 11.94
N ALA A 25 -23.62 -10.02 11.65
CA ALA A 25 -22.69 -9.36 10.73
C ALA A 25 -21.31 -9.27 11.41
N GLY A 26 -20.28 -9.77 10.73
CA GLY A 26 -18.95 -10.01 11.30
C GLY A 26 -18.31 -8.81 11.99
N ALA A 27 -17.83 -9.04 13.22
CA ALA A 27 -16.89 -8.14 13.87
C ALA A 27 -15.55 -8.17 13.10
N GLU A 28 -15.18 -7.03 12.50
CA GLU A 28 -13.88 -6.82 11.84
C GLU A 28 -12.78 -6.77 12.92
N ASN A 29 -11.95 -7.81 12.99
CA ASN A 29 -10.82 -7.87 13.94
C ASN A 29 -9.75 -6.85 13.52
N VAL A 30 -9.64 -5.76 14.28
CA VAL A 30 -8.57 -4.76 14.15
C VAL A 30 -7.24 -5.38 14.59
N LEU A 31 -6.22 -5.34 13.74
CA LEU A 31 -4.90 -5.87 14.07
C LEU A 31 -3.91 -4.74 14.38
N PRO A 32 -3.34 -4.66 15.60
CA PRO A 32 -2.24 -3.74 15.85
C PRO A 32 -1.02 -4.18 15.04
N GLY A 33 -0.27 -3.20 14.51
CA GLY A 33 1.03 -3.46 13.89
C GLY A 33 1.99 -4.12 14.87
N LYS A 34 2.85 -4.98 14.36
CA LYS A 34 3.94 -5.62 15.09
C LYS A 34 5.13 -4.67 15.16
N ASN A 35 5.88 -4.83 16.25
CA ASN A 35 7.13 -4.12 16.42
C ASN A 35 8.17 -4.68 15.43
N PRO A 36 8.78 -3.83 14.58
CA PRO A 36 9.70 -4.25 13.52
C PRO A 36 11.06 -4.73 14.02
N PHE A 37 11.27 -4.78 15.34
CA PHE A 37 12.53 -5.10 16.02
C PHE A 37 13.29 -6.29 15.41
N SER A 38 12.57 -7.36 15.04
CA SER A 38 13.20 -8.56 14.47
C SER A 38 13.87 -8.31 13.12
N ILE A 39 13.27 -7.49 12.24
CA ILE A 39 13.81 -7.14 10.93
C ILE A 39 14.97 -6.16 11.12
N LEU A 40 14.74 -5.11 11.92
CA LEU A 40 15.70 -4.03 12.13
C LEU A 40 16.97 -4.49 12.86
N MET A 41 16.91 -5.50 13.73
CA MET A 41 18.10 -6.04 14.41
C MET A 41 18.97 -6.93 13.52
N GLN A 42 18.44 -7.43 12.40
CA GLN A 42 19.13 -8.41 11.56
C GLN A 42 19.64 -7.83 10.24
N THR A 43 19.18 -6.63 9.89
CA THR A 43 19.59 -5.95 8.66
C THR A 43 21.01 -5.39 8.75
N LYS A 44 21.68 -5.32 7.60
CA LYS A 44 22.92 -4.53 7.42
C LYS A 44 22.65 -3.23 6.67
N ALA A 45 21.44 -3.03 6.17
CA ALA A 45 21.05 -1.81 5.49
C ALA A 45 20.88 -0.66 6.50
N PRO A 46 21.12 0.61 6.11
CA PRO A 46 20.85 1.76 6.96
C PRO A 46 19.40 1.81 7.41
N ILE A 47 19.16 2.22 8.66
CA ILE A 47 17.83 2.43 9.22
C ILE A 47 17.68 3.93 9.47
N SER A 48 16.65 4.53 8.87
CA SER A 48 16.30 5.92 9.11
C SER A 48 15.18 6.01 10.14
N SER A 49 15.30 6.95 11.06
CA SER A 49 14.20 7.37 11.91
C SER A 49 13.38 8.47 11.21
N VAL A 50 12.26 8.86 11.80
CA VAL A 50 11.40 9.93 11.25
C VAL A 50 11.14 11.04 12.25
N ALA A 51 11.10 12.27 11.72
CA ALA A 51 10.60 13.44 12.42
C ALA A 51 9.25 13.86 11.82
N VAL A 52 8.22 13.94 12.65
CA VAL A 52 6.89 14.43 12.26
C VAL A 52 6.95 15.94 12.04
N GLN A 53 6.69 16.38 10.82
CA GLN A 53 6.62 17.79 10.46
C GLN A 53 5.22 18.34 10.68
N LYS A 54 4.18 17.57 10.30
CA LYS A 54 2.77 17.93 10.49
C LYS A 54 1.93 16.69 10.74
N ILE A 55 0.87 16.88 11.52
CA ILE A 55 -0.22 15.93 11.71
C ILE A 55 -1.46 16.54 11.06
N ILE A 56 -2.02 15.83 10.10
CA ILE A 56 -3.14 16.29 9.27
C ILE A 56 -4.33 15.36 9.56
N PRO A 57 -5.57 15.88 9.70
CA PRO A 57 -6.74 15.04 9.85
C PRO A 57 -6.90 14.05 8.70
N HIS A 58 -7.14 12.78 9.05
CA HIS A 58 -7.45 11.71 8.11
C HIS A 58 -8.78 11.05 8.49
N ASP A 59 -9.46 10.47 7.51
CA ASP A 59 -10.74 9.82 7.75
C ASP A 59 -10.54 8.52 8.53
N ALA A 60 -10.98 8.50 9.79
CA ALA A 60 -10.85 7.34 10.67
C ALA A 60 -11.70 6.13 10.22
N ASN A 61 -12.52 6.26 9.17
CA ASN A 61 -13.26 5.16 8.56
C ASN A 61 -12.60 4.64 7.27
N ALA A 62 -11.52 5.26 6.80
CA ALA A 62 -10.85 4.87 5.58
C ALA A 62 -9.93 3.66 5.82
N PHE A 63 -10.24 2.55 5.14
CA PHE A 63 -9.34 1.40 5.08
C PHE A 63 -8.34 1.60 3.94
N THR A 64 -7.35 2.47 4.16
CA THR A 64 -6.38 2.92 3.15
C THR A 64 -5.62 1.75 2.51
N GLN A 65 -5.68 1.66 1.17
CA GLN A 65 -4.98 0.64 0.40
C GLN A 65 -4.05 1.19 -0.70
N GLY A 66 -4.24 2.44 -1.10
CA GLY A 66 -3.30 3.14 -1.97
C GLY A 66 -3.39 4.64 -1.78
N LEU A 67 -2.25 5.32 -1.82
CA LEU A 67 -2.15 6.75 -1.52
C LEU A 67 -1.18 7.41 -2.50
N ILE A 68 -1.57 8.54 -3.10
CA ILE A 68 -0.68 9.30 -4.00
C ILE A 68 -0.88 10.81 -3.83
N ILE A 69 0.14 11.59 -4.19
CA ILE A 69 0.00 13.03 -4.42
C ILE A 69 -0.18 13.29 -5.91
N MET A 70 -1.30 13.91 -6.26
CA MET A 70 -1.60 14.35 -7.62
C MET A 70 -1.91 15.85 -7.64
N ASP A 71 -1.01 16.62 -8.24
CA ASP A 71 -1.11 18.09 -8.34
C ASP A 71 -1.43 18.81 -7.02
N GLY A 72 -0.80 18.34 -5.94
CA GLY A 72 -0.96 18.88 -4.58
C GLY A 72 -2.20 18.40 -3.84
N SER A 73 -3.05 17.58 -4.47
CA SER A 73 -4.16 16.87 -3.82
C SER A 73 -3.70 15.49 -3.35
N LEU A 74 -4.25 15.01 -2.24
CA LEU A 74 -4.09 13.64 -1.77
C LEU A 74 -5.16 12.78 -2.43
N CYS A 75 -4.78 11.80 -3.26
CA CYS A 75 -5.72 10.82 -3.77
C CYS A 75 -5.52 9.48 -3.06
N GLU A 76 -6.63 8.83 -2.73
CA GLU A 76 -6.67 7.65 -1.88
C GLU A 76 -7.64 6.61 -2.43
N SER A 77 -7.19 5.36 -2.46
CA SER A 77 -8.01 4.18 -2.64
C SER A 77 -8.26 3.52 -1.29
N THR A 78 -9.51 3.19 -1.03
CA THR A 78 -9.92 2.46 0.19
C THR A 78 -10.45 1.09 -0.17
N GLY A 79 -10.22 0.12 0.73
CA GLY A 79 -10.72 -1.24 0.61
C GLY A 79 -12.12 -1.45 1.19
N LEU A 80 -12.45 -2.72 1.41
CA LEU A 80 -13.73 -3.28 1.90
C LEU A 80 -14.78 -3.46 0.79
N LEU A 81 -15.26 -4.70 0.65
CA LEU A 81 -16.29 -5.06 -0.34
C LEU A 81 -17.57 -4.23 -0.13
N GLY A 82 -18.13 -3.72 -1.23
CA GLY A 82 -19.29 -2.84 -1.20
C GLY A 82 -19.05 -1.44 -0.63
N ARG A 83 -17.83 -1.12 -0.16
CA ARG A 83 -17.49 0.17 0.48
C ARG A 83 -16.25 0.85 -0.10
N SER A 84 -15.49 0.17 -0.94
CA SER A 84 -14.26 0.70 -1.55
C SER A 84 -14.51 1.97 -2.37
N THR A 85 -13.72 3.02 -2.11
CA THR A 85 -13.81 4.32 -2.81
C THR A 85 -12.46 4.71 -3.41
N LEU A 86 -12.52 5.55 -4.45
CA LEU A 86 -11.40 6.37 -4.91
C LEU A 86 -11.77 7.84 -4.67
N ALA A 87 -11.01 8.52 -3.83
CA ALA A 87 -11.26 9.92 -3.47
C ALA A 87 -9.99 10.76 -3.62
N CYS A 88 -10.12 11.97 -4.15
CA CYS A 88 -9.09 12.99 -4.12
C CYS A 88 -9.53 14.13 -3.18
N LYS A 89 -8.65 14.50 -2.27
CA LYS A 89 -8.89 15.38 -1.13
C LYS A 89 -7.89 16.54 -1.13
N ASP A 90 -8.32 17.68 -0.62
CA ASP A 90 -7.39 18.74 -0.26
C ASP A 90 -6.54 18.27 0.91
N ILE A 91 -5.21 18.26 0.75
CA ILE A 91 -4.30 17.67 1.73
C ILE A 91 -4.24 18.47 3.04
N ALA A 92 -4.54 19.77 3.03
CA ALA A 92 -4.45 20.58 4.25
C ALA A 92 -5.68 20.41 5.14
N THR A 93 -6.86 20.26 4.52
CA THR A 93 -8.15 20.26 5.21
C THR A 93 -8.81 18.89 5.28
N GLY A 94 -8.37 17.93 4.48
CA GLY A 94 -9.04 16.63 4.31
C GLY A 94 -10.35 16.70 3.52
N LYS A 95 -10.75 17.89 3.03
CA LYS A 95 -12.00 18.08 2.28
C LYS A 95 -11.97 17.27 0.98
N VAL A 96 -12.97 16.43 0.78
CA VAL A 96 -13.16 15.67 -0.47
C VAL A 96 -13.43 16.66 -1.61
N LEU A 97 -12.59 16.58 -2.66
CA LEU A 97 -12.74 17.37 -3.88
C LEU A 97 -13.49 16.59 -4.96
N ARG A 98 -13.16 15.29 -5.08
CA ARG A 98 -13.81 14.34 -5.99
C ARG A 98 -13.79 12.96 -5.34
N GLN A 99 -14.86 12.20 -5.54
CA GLN A 99 -14.94 10.83 -5.05
C GLN A 99 -15.85 10.00 -5.94
N ILE A 100 -15.50 8.73 -6.11
CA ILE A 100 -16.36 7.71 -6.67
C ILE A 100 -16.42 6.51 -5.73
N GLN A 101 -17.56 5.82 -5.76
CA GLN A 101 -17.72 4.49 -5.19
C GLN A 101 -17.30 3.47 -6.25
N LEU A 102 -16.49 2.48 -5.90
CA LEU A 102 -16.21 1.35 -6.80
C LEU A 102 -17.45 0.45 -6.88
N PRO A 103 -17.65 -0.27 -8.00
CA PRO A 103 -18.64 -1.34 -8.08
C PRO A 103 -18.50 -2.31 -6.90
N THR A 104 -19.64 -2.79 -6.38
CA THR A 104 -19.70 -3.44 -5.07
C THR A 104 -18.95 -4.77 -5.00
N GLU A 105 -18.71 -5.40 -6.15
CA GLU A 105 -17.93 -6.62 -6.30
C GLU A 105 -16.42 -6.43 -6.08
N PHE A 106 -15.92 -5.20 -6.14
CA PHE A 106 -14.50 -4.91 -6.03
C PHE A 106 -14.09 -4.50 -4.62
N PHE A 107 -13.02 -5.14 -4.15
CA PHE A 107 -12.23 -4.64 -3.04
C PHE A 107 -11.09 -3.81 -3.63
N GLY A 108 -11.09 -2.50 -3.40
CA GLY A 108 -10.09 -1.56 -3.90
C GLY A 108 -8.73 -1.71 -3.20
N GLU A 109 -7.66 -1.66 -3.98
CA GLU A 109 -6.28 -1.81 -3.50
C GLU A 109 -5.41 -0.61 -3.97
N GLY A 110 -4.12 -0.82 -4.19
CA GLY A 110 -3.14 0.21 -4.55
C GLY A 110 -3.50 1.01 -5.80
N ILE A 111 -3.10 2.29 -5.80
CA ILE A 111 -3.29 3.22 -6.92
C ILE A 111 -2.00 3.85 -7.38
N ALA A 112 -1.88 4.09 -8.68
CA ALA A 112 -0.78 4.85 -9.25
C ALA A 112 -1.27 5.82 -10.32
N LEU A 113 -0.68 7.02 -10.35
CA LEU A 113 -0.83 7.96 -11.44
C LEU A 113 0.19 7.62 -12.54
N PHE A 114 -0.30 7.45 -13.77
CA PHE A 114 0.55 7.39 -14.95
C PHE A 114 -0.03 8.28 -16.05
N LYS A 115 0.72 9.33 -16.43
CA LYS A 115 0.24 10.41 -17.29
C LYS A 115 -1.04 11.03 -16.71
N ASN A 116 -2.15 11.00 -17.43
CA ASN A 116 -3.45 11.54 -17.02
C ASN A 116 -4.42 10.45 -16.53
N ARG A 117 -3.93 9.30 -16.09
CA ARG A 117 -4.76 8.17 -15.67
C ARG A 117 -4.39 7.68 -14.28
N ILE A 118 -5.40 7.40 -13.46
CA ILE A 118 -5.24 6.67 -12.21
C ILE A 118 -5.54 5.20 -12.50
N TYR A 119 -4.58 4.34 -12.19
CA TYR A 119 -4.74 2.90 -12.19
C TYR A 119 -5.04 2.48 -10.77
N LEU A 120 -6.07 1.66 -10.58
CA LEU A 120 -6.49 1.14 -9.28
C LEU A 120 -6.54 -0.39 -9.38
N LEU A 121 -5.80 -1.06 -8.50
CA LEU A 121 -5.83 -2.52 -8.38
C LEU A 121 -7.06 -2.97 -7.59
N THR A 122 -7.44 -4.22 -7.80
CA THR A 122 -8.44 -4.89 -6.97
C THR A 122 -7.82 -6.14 -6.35
N TRP A 123 -8.24 -6.52 -5.15
CA TRP A 123 -7.52 -7.55 -4.41
C TRP A 123 -7.49 -8.92 -5.11
N GLN A 124 -8.63 -9.62 -5.16
CA GLN A 124 -8.73 -10.97 -5.76
C GLN A 124 -9.49 -11.00 -7.08
N ASN A 125 -10.11 -9.88 -7.46
CA ASN A 125 -10.88 -9.78 -8.70
C ASN A 125 -10.01 -9.70 -9.96
N GLN A 126 -8.68 -9.68 -9.83
CA GLN A 126 -7.76 -9.80 -10.97
C GLN A 126 -7.99 -8.71 -12.04
N THR A 127 -8.43 -7.53 -11.60
CA THR A 127 -8.87 -6.44 -12.48
C THR A 127 -8.24 -5.12 -12.06
N ALA A 128 -7.59 -4.43 -12.99
CA ALA A 128 -7.15 -3.05 -12.83
C ALA A 128 -8.23 -2.13 -13.42
N LEU A 129 -8.78 -1.25 -12.60
CA LEU A 129 -9.70 -0.20 -13.01
C LEU A 129 -8.88 1.03 -13.41
N VAL A 130 -9.18 1.61 -14.58
CA VAL A 130 -8.45 2.76 -15.10
C VAL A 130 -9.39 3.95 -15.18
N TYR A 131 -9.05 5.02 -14.49
CA TYR A 131 -9.82 6.26 -14.42
C TYR A 131 -9.09 7.42 -15.06
N ASP A 132 -9.84 8.34 -15.66
CA ASP A 132 -9.33 9.67 -16.01
C ASP A 132 -9.00 10.42 -14.72
N ALA A 133 -7.76 10.93 -14.60
CA ALA A 133 -7.26 11.52 -13.37
C ALA A 133 -7.98 12.83 -12.98
N ALA A 134 -8.47 13.59 -13.98
CA ALA A 134 -9.13 14.86 -13.75
C ALA A 134 -10.59 14.69 -13.29
N SER A 135 -11.31 13.75 -13.89
CA SER A 135 -12.76 13.56 -13.69
C SER A 135 -13.14 12.35 -12.84
N LEU A 136 -12.21 11.41 -12.61
CA LEU A 136 -12.47 10.07 -12.05
C LEU A 136 -13.49 9.25 -12.86
N LYS A 137 -13.71 9.59 -14.14
CA LYS A 137 -14.53 8.76 -15.03
C LYS A 137 -13.77 7.50 -15.40
N GLU A 138 -14.41 6.35 -15.25
CA GLU A 138 -13.84 5.06 -15.68
C GLU A 138 -13.59 5.09 -17.20
N ILE A 139 -12.36 4.80 -17.61
CA ILE A 139 -11.94 4.71 -19.01
C ILE A 139 -12.07 3.28 -19.50
N ARG A 140 -11.57 2.32 -18.71
CA ARG A 140 -11.57 0.89 -19.04
C ARG A 140 -11.19 0.05 -17.84
N ARG A 141 -11.37 -1.26 -17.99
CA ARG A 141 -10.87 -2.30 -17.08
C ARG A 141 -9.84 -3.16 -17.79
N ILE A 142 -8.83 -3.64 -17.09
CA ILE A 142 -7.78 -4.51 -17.63
C ILE A 142 -7.63 -5.73 -16.73
N GLN A 143 -7.67 -6.93 -17.29
CA GLN A 143 -7.46 -8.16 -16.52
C GLN A 143 -5.97 -8.40 -16.26
N TYR A 144 -5.64 -8.96 -15.10
CA TYR A 144 -4.32 -9.44 -14.74
C TYR A 144 -4.41 -10.71 -13.89
N GLU A 145 -3.33 -11.48 -13.84
CA GLU A 145 -3.26 -12.68 -13.00
C GLU A 145 -2.68 -12.39 -11.62
N GLY A 146 -3.18 -13.10 -10.61
CA GLY A 146 -2.74 -13.02 -9.21
C GLY A 146 -3.46 -11.94 -8.39
N GLU A 147 -3.06 -11.79 -7.13
CA GLU A 147 -3.57 -10.71 -6.28
C GLU A 147 -2.93 -9.37 -6.63
N GLY A 148 -3.61 -8.26 -6.33
CA GLY A 148 -3.03 -6.92 -6.39
C GLY A 148 -3.08 -6.23 -5.04
N TRP A 149 -1.93 -5.76 -4.57
CA TRP A 149 -1.80 -5.07 -3.28
C TRP A 149 -1.39 -3.62 -3.53
N GLY A 150 -0.12 -3.27 -3.51
CA GLY A 150 0.36 -1.92 -3.82
C GLY A 150 0.61 -1.66 -5.31
N LEU A 151 0.48 -0.40 -5.71
CA LEU A 151 0.78 0.07 -7.06
C LEU A 151 1.53 1.41 -7.01
N ALA A 152 2.66 1.53 -7.69
CA ALA A 152 3.38 2.79 -7.89
C ALA A 152 3.72 2.99 -9.37
N SER A 153 4.32 4.14 -9.71
CA SER A 153 4.90 4.33 -11.05
C SER A 153 6.28 5.00 -10.99
N ASP A 154 7.21 4.46 -11.79
CA ASP A 154 8.52 5.08 -12.05
C ASP A 154 8.50 6.09 -13.23
N GLY A 155 7.30 6.42 -13.73
CA GLY A 155 7.10 7.25 -14.92
C GLY A 155 7.29 6.51 -16.26
N LYS A 156 7.68 5.23 -16.25
CA LYS A 156 7.84 4.37 -17.44
C LYS A 156 6.99 3.10 -17.37
N SER A 157 6.82 2.57 -16.17
CA SER A 157 6.14 1.32 -15.84
C SER A 157 5.22 1.55 -14.64
N LEU A 158 4.27 0.64 -14.47
CA LEU A 158 3.53 0.46 -13.22
C LEU A 158 4.23 -0.62 -12.39
N LEU A 159 4.43 -0.37 -11.11
CA LEU A 159 5.14 -1.25 -10.18
C LEU A 159 4.11 -1.85 -9.25
N MET A 160 3.95 -3.18 -9.26
CA MET A 160 2.88 -3.86 -8.55
C MET A 160 3.46 -4.87 -7.55
N SER A 161 2.97 -4.82 -6.32
CA SER A 161 3.16 -5.85 -5.30
C SER A 161 1.90 -6.70 -5.16
N ASP A 162 2.05 -7.88 -4.55
CA ASP A 162 0.99 -8.87 -4.31
C ASP A 162 1.12 -9.53 -2.93
N GLY A 163 1.83 -8.88 -1.99
CA GLY A 163 2.15 -9.44 -0.68
C GLY A 163 3.32 -10.46 -0.69
N SER A 164 3.78 -10.92 -1.85
CA SER A 164 4.99 -11.75 -1.94
C SER A 164 6.27 -10.89 -1.81
N SER A 165 7.44 -11.51 -2.01
CA SER A 165 8.72 -10.81 -2.14
C SER A 165 9.03 -10.38 -3.58
N THR A 166 8.03 -10.27 -4.46
CA THR A 166 8.22 -9.91 -5.86
C THR A 166 7.56 -8.57 -6.17
N ILE A 167 8.27 -7.73 -6.92
CA ILE A 167 7.67 -6.55 -7.57
C ILE A 167 7.62 -6.78 -9.07
N VAL A 168 6.43 -6.65 -9.63
CA VAL A 168 6.15 -6.82 -11.05
C VAL A 168 6.11 -5.47 -11.73
N PHE A 169 6.92 -5.30 -12.78
CA PHE A 169 6.90 -4.11 -13.64
C PHE A 169 5.95 -4.39 -14.79
N ARG A 170 4.87 -3.61 -14.88
CA ARG A 170 3.83 -3.75 -15.89
C ARG A 170 3.88 -2.59 -16.88
N ASP A 171 3.61 -2.93 -18.13
CA ASP A 171 3.41 -1.96 -19.20
C ASP A 171 2.11 -1.18 -18.94
N PRO A 172 2.11 0.17 -18.89
CA PRO A 172 0.91 0.93 -18.53
C PRO A 172 -0.19 0.87 -19.61
N GLU A 173 0.14 0.55 -20.86
CA GLU A 173 -0.84 0.50 -21.95
C GLU A 173 -1.56 -0.84 -22.04
N SER A 174 -0.81 -1.94 -21.92
CA SER A 174 -1.31 -3.31 -22.03
C SER A 174 -1.46 -4.05 -20.71
N PHE A 175 -0.87 -3.52 -19.62
CA PHE A 175 -0.76 -4.13 -18.29
C PHE A 175 0.02 -5.46 -18.25
N LYS A 176 0.63 -5.84 -19.39
CA LYS A 176 1.48 -7.01 -19.51
C LYS A 176 2.75 -6.84 -18.69
N ILE A 177 3.26 -7.97 -18.21
CA ILE A 177 4.49 -8.01 -17.42
C ILE A 177 5.68 -7.74 -18.33
N ARG A 178 6.46 -6.73 -17.99
CA ARG A 178 7.73 -6.39 -18.65
C ARG A 178 8.90 -7.10 -17.98
N ARG A 179 8.94 -7.06 -16.64
CA ARG A 179 9.96 -7.75 -15.84
C ARG A 179 9.50 -7.93 -14.39
N ARG A 180 10.29 -8.68 -13.62
CA ARG A 180 10.13 -8.87 -12.19
C ARG A 180 11.45 -8.59 -11.48
N ILE A 181 11.37 -8.18 -10.22
CA ILE A 181 12.50 -8.20 -9.28
C ILE A 181 12.08 -8.97 -8.03
N HIS A 182 13.04 -9.65 -7.41
CA HIS A 182 12.86 -10.28 -6.11
C HIS A 182 13.48 -9.41 -5.03
N VAL A 183 12.69 -9.05 -4.03
CA VAL A 183 13.09 -8.16 -2.96
C VAL A 183 13.79 -8.94 -1.87
N SER A 184 14.99 -8.52 -1.50
CA SER A 184 15.78 -9.16 -0.44
C SER A 184 16.61 -8.18 0.38
N ASP A 185 16.76 -8.50 1.66
CA ASP A 185 17.73 -7.89 2.56
C ASP A 185 18.90 -8.87 2.76
N GLY A 186 20.04 -8.57 2.14
CA GLY A 186 21.09 -9.58 1.95
C GLY A 186 20.56 -10.78 1.16
N ASP A 187 20.68 -11.96 1.75
CA ASP A 187 20.24 -13.24 1.16
C ASP A 187 18.80 -13.62 1.56
N ARG A 188 18.12 -12.77 2.32
CA ARG A 188 16.80 -13.06 2.87
C ARG A 188 15.71 -12.39 2.05
N PRO A 189 14.76 -13.15 1.46
CA PRO A 189 13.60 -12.56 0.81
C PRO A 189 12.77 -11.73 1.80
N VAL A 190 12.28 -10.58 1.36
CA VAL A 190 11.37 -9.72 2.13
C VAL A 190 9.98 -9.86 1.54
N SER A 191 9.10 -10.58 2.22
CA SER A 191 7.67 -10.72 1.87
C SER A 191 6.81 -9.67 2.59
N GLY A 192 5.51 -9.65 2.30
CA GLY A 192 4.57 -8.70 2.89
C GLY A 192 4.63 -7.33 2.24
N LEU A 193 5.19 -7.23 1.03
CA LEU A 193 5.22 -5.97 0.28
C LEU A 193 3.78 -5.53 -0.01
N ASN A 194 3.37 -4.42 0.60
CA ASN A 194 2.01 -3.91 0.50
C ASN A 194 2.01 -2.63 -0.34
N GLU A 195 1.48 -1.53 0.18
CA GLU A 195 1.43 -0.25 -0.52
C GLU A 195 2.82 0.23 -0.98
N LEU A 196 2.88 0.83 -2.17
CA LEU A 196 4.10 1.21 -2.87
C LEU A 196 4.10 2.70 -3.24
N GLU A 197 5.26 3.34 -3.16
CA GLU A 197 5.50 4.69 -3.72
C GLU A 197 6.88 4.75 -4.39
N PHE A 198 7.02 5.54 -5.46
CA PHE A 198 8.31 5.71 -6.14
C PHE A 198 8.98 7.02 -5.72
N VAL A 199 9.98 6.91 -4.85
CA VAL A 199 10.61 8.06 -4.19
C VAL A 199 12.05 8.18 -4.65
N ARG A 200 12.37 9.24 -5.40
CA ARG A 200 13.75 9.60 -5.80
C ARG A 200 14.57 8.45 -6.40
N GLY A 201 13.94 7.62 -7.22
CA GLY A 201 14.61 6.50 -7.89
C GLY A 201 14.59 5.18 -7.11
N GLU A 202 13.97 5.15 -5.93
CA GLU A 202 13.76 3.95 -5.14
C GLU A 202 12.28 3.58 -5.09
N ILE A 203 11.99 2.30 -4.91
CA ILE A 203 10.65 1.82 -4.59
C ILE A 203 10.56 1.78 -3.07
N TRP A 204 9.59 2.48 -2.50
CA TRP A 204 9.27 2.39 -1.09
C TRP A 204 8.07 1.47 -0.94
N ALA A 205 8.12 0.57 0.03
CA ALA A 205 7.06 -0.39 0.27
C ALA A 205 6.72 -0.49 1.76
N ASN A 206 5.44 -0.37 2.11
CA ASN A 206 4.99 -0.82 3.42
C ASN A 206 5.21 -2.34 3.54
N ILE A 207 5.60 -2.79 4.74
CA ILE A 207 5.61 -4.22 5.07
C ILE A 207 4.36 -4.52 5.89
N TYR A 208 3.48 -5.37 5.36
CA TYR A 208 2.20 -5.66 5.97
C TYR A 208 2.37 -6.20 7.39
N LEU A 209 1.57 -5.65 8.32
CA LEU A 209 1.63 -5.86 9.77
C LEU A 209 2.87 -5.29 10.48
N GLU A 210 3.81 -4.62 9.81
CA GLU A 210 5.00 -4.05 10.45
C GLU A 210 5.00 -2.52 10.33
N ASP A 211 5.41 -1.82 11.40
CA ASP A 211 5.50 -0.35 11.39
C ASP A 211 6.81 0.14 10.74
N ILE A 212 7.15 -0.38 9.55
CA ILE A 212 8.33 -0.02 8.75
C ILE A 212 8.00 0.15 7.27
N ILE A 213 8.88 0.88 6.59
CA ILE A 213 8.94 0.94 5.12
C ILE A 213 10.30 0.41 4.65
N ALA A 214 10.26 -0.46 3.64
CA ALA A 214 11.43 -0.89 2.88
C ALA A 214 11.77 0.13 1.80
N ARG A 215 13.04 0.53 1.69
CA ARG A 215 13.58 1.24 0.52
C ARG A 215 14.28 0.22 -0.37
N ILE A 216 13.85 0.11 -1.63
CA ILE A 216 14.19 -0.98 -2.53
C ILE A 216 14.79 -0.41 -3.81
N SER A 217 15.93 -0.97 -4.23
CA SER A 217 16.51 -0.69 -5.54
C SER A 217 15.62 -1.27 -6.65
N PRO A 218 15.05 -0.46 -7.57
CA PRO A 218 14.25 -0.99 -8.67
C PRO A 218 15.06 -1.81 -9.68
N HIS A 219 16.39 -1.68 -9.66
CA HIS A 219 17.30 -2.37 -10.57
C HIS A 219 17.61 -3.80 -10.08
N THR A 220 17.80 -3.96 -8.77
CA THR A 220 18.33 -5.21 -8.19
C THR A 220 17.34 -5.93 -7.27
N GLY A 221 16.31 -5.24 -6.75
CA GLY A 221 15.45 -5.73 -5.68
C GLY A 221 16.09 -5.70 -4.30
N ARG A 222 17.36 -5.30 -4.17
CA ARG A 222 18.01 -5.22 -2.86
C ARG A 222 17.42 -4.08 -2.03
N ILE A 223 17.22 -4.34 -0.75
CA ILE A 223 16.95 -3.31 0.25
C ILE A 223 18.16 -2.36 0.32
N THR A 224 17.91 -1.08 0.13
CA THR A 224 18.88 0.02 0.25
C THR A 224 18.77 0.73 1.59
N GLY A 225 17.68 0.52 2.32
CA GLY A 225 17.49 1.02 3.68
C GLY A 225 16.10 0.69 4.22
N TRP A 226 15.93 0.91 5.51
CA TRP A 226 14.67 0.79 6.23
C TRP A 226 14.26 2.14 6.81
N ILE A 227 12.96 2.34 6.99
CA ILE A 227 12.42 3.51 7.70
C ILE A 227 11.58 3.00 8.86
N ASP A 228 11.96 3.35 10.08
CA ASP A 228 11.20 3.01 11.29
C ASP A 228 10.10 4.05 11.55
N LEU A 229 8.84 3.59 11.46
CA LEU A 229 7.65 4.39 11.69
C LEU A 229 6.92 4.00 12.98
N SER A 230 7.47 3.08 13.78
CA SER A 230 6.89 2.71 15.07
C SER A 230 6.67 3.90 16.01
N PRO A 231 7.48 5.00 16.00
CA PRO A 231 7.20 6.17 16.81
C PRO A 231 5.88 6.87 16.46
N LEU A 232 5.33 6.68 15.24
CA LEU A 232 4.06 7.32 14.86
C LEU A 232 2.87 6.83 15.69
N ARG A 233 2.95 5.60 16.23
CA ARG A 233 1.91 5.01 17.08
C ARG A 233 1.62 5.87 18.32
N SER A 234 2.61 6.58 18.87
CA SER A 234 2.40 7.42 20.06
C SER A 234 1.58 8.68 19.79
N TYR A 235 1.40 9.05 18.52
CA TYR A 235 0.55 10.18 18.13
C TYR A 235 -0.90 9.77 17.92
N LEU A 236 -1.21 8.47 17.92
CA LEU A 236 -2.56 7.97 17.73
C LEU A 236 -3.34 8.02 19.05
N PRO A 237 -4.61 8.46 19.05
CA PRO A 237 -5.43 8.44 20.26
C PRO A 237 -5.61 7.01 20.79
N ALA A 238 -5.47 6.81 22.10
CA ALA A 238 -5.51 5.49 22.72
C ALA A 238 -6.81 4.69 22.44
N ASN A 239 -7.93 5.39 22.23
CA ASN A 239 -9.25 4.80 21.97
C ASN A 239 -9.65 4.85 20.48
N ALA A 240 -8.77 5.28 19.59
CA ALA A 240 -9.07 5.30 18.17
C ALA A 240 -9.08 3.87 17.62
N ARG A 241 -10.04 3.58 16.74
CA ARG A 241 -10.01 2.36 15.93
C ARG A 241 -8.88 2.51 14.92
N VAL A 242 -7.73 1.87 15.17
CA VAL A 242 -6.57 1.94 14.28
C VAL A 242 -6.09 0.53 13.96
N ASP A 243 -5.87 0.25 12.69
CA ASP A 243 -5.29 -1.01 12.23
C ASP A 243 -3.81 -0.75 11.83
N VAL A 244 -3.29 -1.47 10.85
CA VAL A 244 -1.88 -1.40 10.45
C VAL A 244 -1.52 -0.13 9.70
N LEU A 245 -0.24 0.23 9.77
CA LEU A 245 0.40 1.20 8.87
C LEU A 245 0.22 0.74 7.42
N ASN A 246 -0.27 1.63 6.55
CA ASN A 246 -0.40 1.41 5.11
C ASN A 246 -0.74 2.72 4.39
N GLY A 247 0.00 3.05 3.33
CA GLY A 247 -0.17 4.27 2.53
C GLY A 247 1.05 5.19 2.63
N ILE A 248 1.71 5.40 1.50
CA ILE A 248 2.89 6.24 1.33
C ILE A 248 2.62 7.17 0.15
N ALA A 249 2.79 8.48 0.32
CA ALA A 249 2.62 9.42 -0.79
C ALA A 249 3.79 10.41 -0.87
N TYR A 250 4.28 10.67 -2.07
CA TYR A 250 5.39 11.59 -2.31
C TYR A 250 5.03 12.79 -3.19
N ASP A 251 5.14 14.01 -2.66
CA ASP A 251 5.12 15.24 -3.45
C ASP A 251 6.54 15.54 -3.97
N GLY A 252 6.86 15.06 -5.17
CA GLY A 252 8.15 15.30 -5.80
C GLY A 252 8.45 16.76 -6.13
N LYS A 253 7.43 17.62 -6.27
CA LYS A 253 7.61 19.06 -6.58
C LYS A 253 8.07 19.83 -5.35
N ARG A 254 7.58 19.44 -4.16
CA ARG A 254 7.90 20.12 -2.87
C ARG A 254 8.77 19.30 -1.94
N ASN A 255 9.16 18.10 -2.36
CA ASN A 255 9.95 17.17 -1.58
C ASN A 255 9.30 16.83 -0.21
N ARG A 256 8.01 16.48 -0.21
CA ARG A 256 7.24 16.15 1.00
C ARG A 256 6.82 14.69 0.98
N MET A 257 6.98 13.99 2.10
CA MET A 257 6.57 12.60 2.28
C MET A 257 5.38 12.55 3.23
N PHE A 258 4.39 11.72 2.89
CA PHE A 258 3.23 11.48 3.73
C PHE A 258 3.03 10.00 3.99
N VAL A 259 2.63 9.67 5.21
CA VAL A 259 2.28 8.29 5.60
C VAL A 259 1.03 8.28 6.48
N THR A 260 0.26 7.21 6.39
CA THR A 260 -0.96 6.97 7.19
C THR A 260 -1.11 5.48 7.46
N GLY A 261 -2.29 5.08 7.95
CA GLY A 261 -2.66 3.68 8.07
C GLY A 261 -4.16 3.47 7.96
N LYS A 262 -4.53 2.19 7.99
CA LYS A 262 -5.91 1.75 7.90
C LYS A 262 -6.67 2.17 9.15
N TYR A 263 -7.73 2.96 8.96
CA TYR A 263 -8.51 3.63 10.01
C TYR A 263 -7.73 4.66 10.85
N TRP A 264 -6.52 5.06 10.44
CA TRP A 264 -5.77 6.05 11.20
C TRP A 264 -6.47 7.41 11.11
N PRO A 265 -6.70 8.13 12.23
CA PRO A 265 -7.30 9.47 12.20
C PRO A 265 -6.30 10.55 11.74
N HIS A 266 -5.05 10.17 11.45
CA HIS A 266 -3.96 11.07 11.15
C HIS A 266 -3.18 10.64 9.91
N LEU A 267 -2.95 11.61 9.03
CA LEU A 267 -1.94 11.58 7.99
C LEU A 267 -0.73 12.37 8.50
N PHE A 268 0.46 11.79 8.42
CA PHE A 268 1.68 12.40 8.90
C PHE A 268 2.51 12.90 7.73
N GLU A 269 2.87 14.19 7.74
CA GLU A 269 4.00 14.66 6.94
C GLU A 269 5.28 14.37 7.70
N ILE A 270 6.19 13.61 7.10
CA ILE A 270 7.41 13.14 7.75
C ILE A 270 8.66 13.61 7.01
N GLN A 271 9.75 13.75 7.77
CA GLN A 271 11.10 13.89 7.24
C GLN A 271 11.95 12.74 7.76
N LEU A 272 12.79 12.17 6.88
CA LEU A 272 13.75 11.16 7.30
C LEU A 272 14.91 11.82 8.04
N SER A 273 15.27 11.22 9.16
CA SER A 273 16.47 11.53 9.92
C SER A 273 17.47 10.37 9.79
N PRO A 274 18.78 10.65 9.65
CA PRO A 274 19.82 9.62 9.65
C PRO A 274 19.81 8.76 10.91
#